data_AF-A0A961GWH2-F1
#
_entry.id   AF-A0A961GWH2-F1
#
_cell.length_a   1.000
_cell.length_b   1.000
_cell.length_c   1.000
_cell.angle_alpha   90.00
_cell.angle_beta   90.00
_cell.angle_gamma   90.00
#
_symmetry.space_group_name_H-M   'P 1'
#
loop_
_entity.id
_entity.type
_entity.pdbx_description
1 polymer ?
#
loop_
_entity_poly.entity_id
_entity_poly.type
_entity_poly.pdbx_seq_one_letter_code
_entity_poly.pdbx_strand_id
1 'polypeptide(L)' 'MRVGVVTFPGSLDDRDAQRAVRLAGAEPVALWHGDHDLHGVDAIVLPGGFS' A
#
# COMPACT_ATOMS: atom_id res chain seq x y z
N MET A 1 11.62 -3.57 -7.01
CA MET A 1 10.43 -2.78 -7.30
C MET A 1 9.77 -2.42 -5.98
N ARG A 2 9.45 -1.14 -5.77
CA ARG A 2 8.82 -0.62 -4.57
C ARG A 2 7.35 -0.37 -4.86
N VAL A 3 6.46 -0.95 -4.06
CA VAL A 3 5.01 -0.86 -4.26
C VAL A 3 4.37 -0.21 -3.05
N GLY A 4 3.78 0.96 -3.25
CA GLY A 4 3.02 1.66 -2.23
C GLY A 4 1.69 0.97 -1.96
N VAL A 5 1.33 0.75 -0.70
CA VAL A 5 -0.01 0.31 -0.29
C VAL A 5 -0.62 1.41 0.54
N VAL A 6 -1.70 2.02 0.04
CA VAL A 6 -2.31 3.20 0.65
C VAL A 6 -3.32 2.78 1.72
N THR A 7 -3.18 3.32 2.92
CA THR A 7 -4.15 3.19 4.00
C THR A 7 -5.03 4.43 4.05
N PHE A 8 -6.35 4.21 3.98
CA PHE A 8 -7.39 5.18 4.31
C PHE A 8 -8.00 4.86 5.68
N PRO A 9 -8.66 5.83 6.36
CA PRO A 9 -9.62 5.50 7.40
C PRO A 9 -10.64 4.52 6.83
N GLY A 10 -10.77 3.32 7.42
CA GLY A 10 -11.66 2.27 6.92
C GLY A 10 -11.03 1.24 5.97
N SER A 11 -9.74 1.37 5.62
CA SER A 11 -9.01 0.25 5.00
C SER A 11 -8.96 -0.95 5.93
N LEU A 12 -9.20 -2.14 5.39
CA LEU A 12 -9.15 -3.41 6.14
C LEU A 12 -8.09 -4.36 5.58
N ASP A 13 -7.83 -4.28 4.28
CA ASP A 13 -6.99 -5.24 3.57
C ASP A 13 -5.56 -4.72 3.29
N ASP A 14 -5.15 -3.58 3.86
CA ASP A 14 -3.85 -2.95 3.60
C ASP A 14 -2.68 -3.85 4.02
N ARG A 15 -2.80 -4.55 5.15
CA ARG A 15 -1.77 -5.51 5.60
C ARG A 15 -1.68 -6.74 4.70
N ASP A 16 -2.81 -7.21 4.21
CA ASP A 16 -2.86 -8.36 3.29
C ASP A 16 -2.26 -8.00 1.93
N ALA A 17 -2.55 -6.80 1.42
CA ALA A 17 -1.92 -6.25 0.23
C ALA A 17 -0.39 -6.12 0.40
N GLN A 18 0.09 -5.58 1.53
CA GLN A 18 1.54 -5.52 1.80
C GLN A 18 2.18 -6.91 1.87
N ARG A 19 1.49 -7.90 2.45
CA ARG A 19 1.97 -9.28 2.48
C ARG A 19 2.05 -9.87 1.07
N ALA A 20 1.03 -9.66 0.23
CA ALA A 20 1.03 -10.12 -1.15
C ALA A 20 2.19 -9.52 -1.97
N VAL A 21 2.48 -8.23 -1.79
CA VAL A 21 3.63 -7.57 -2.41
C VAL A 21 4.95 -8.25 -2.02
N ARG A 22 5.17 -8.56 -0.73
CA ARG A 22 6.37 -9.29 -0.29
C ARG A 22 6.47 -10.67 -0.93
N LEU A 23 5.37 -11.41 -0.97
CA LEU A 23 5.31 -12.75 -1.56
C LEU A 23 5.56 -12.74 -3.07
N ALA A 24 5.21 -11.63 -3.75
CA ALA A 24 5.52 -11.40 -5.16
C ALA A 24 6.98 -10.96 -5.41
N GLY A 25 7.82 -10.83 -4.37
CA GLY A 25 9.23 -10.45 -4.49
C GLY A 25 9.48 -8.94 -4.60
N ALA A 26 8.49 -8.11 -4.28
CA ALA A 26 8.61 -6.65 -4.26
C ALA A 26 8.67 -6.11 -2.82
N GLU A 27 9.12 -4.86 -2.69
CA GLU A 27 9.17 -4.15 -1.40
C GLU A 27 7.88 -3.37 -1.17
N PRO A 28 7.05 -3.73 -0.17
CA PRO A 28 5.89 -2.91 0.18
C PRO A 28 6.31 -1.66 0.94
N VAL A 29 5.74 -0.53 0.55
CA VAL A 29 5.87 0.75 1.25
C VAL A 29 4.49 1.12 1.77
N ALA A 30 4.35 1.26 3.09
CA ALA A 30 3.10 1.76 3.67
C ALA A 30 2.95 3.25 3.34
N LEU A 31 1.79 3.66 2.83
CA LEU A 31 1.48 5.05 2.51
C LEU A 31 0.22 5.47 3.23
N TRP A 32 0.20 6.66 3.82
CA TRP A 32 -1.01 7.25 4.37
C TRP A 32 -1.70 8.12 3.32
N HIS A 33 -3.02 8.00 3.18
CA HIS A 33 -3.77 8.78 2.17
C HIS A 33 -3.66 10.31 2.31
N GLY A 34 -3.33 10.79 3.51
CA GLY A 34 -3.17 12.22 3.79
C GLY A 34 -1.77 12.75 3.55
N ASP A 35 -0.79 11.89 3.24
CA ASP A 35 0.57 12.31 2.96
C ASP A 35 0.71 12.81 1.52
N HIS A 36 1.52 13.84 1.31
CA HIS A 36 1.77 14.42 -0.02
C HIS A 36 2.89 13.71 -0.80
N ASP A 37 3.67 12.87 -0.13
CA ASP A 37 4.78 12.14 -0.72
C ASP A 37 4.43 10.66 -0.91
N LEU A 38 4.70 10.14 -2.10
CA LEU A 38 4.52 8.73 -2.45
C LEU A 38 5.81 7.92 -2.23
N HIS A 39 6.85 8.57 -1.69
CA HIS A 39 8.15 7.99 -1.37
C HIS A 39 8.84 7.33 -2.56
N GLY A 40 8.56 7.76 -3.79
CA GLY A 40 9.19 7.22 -5.01
C GLY A 40 8.89 5.74 -5.28
N VAL A 41 7.67 5.29 -5.00
CA VAL A 41 7.22 3.93 -5.37
C VAL A 41 7.06 3.79 -6.88
N ASP A 42 7.30 2.60 -7.41
CA ASP A 42 7.15 2.26 -8.82
C ASP A 42 5.70 1.94 -9.20
N ALA A 43 4.87 1.55 -8.22
CA ALA A 43 3.45 1.25 -8.38
C ALA A 43 2.67 1.50 -7.08
N ILE A 44 1.34 1.60 -7.19
CA ILE A 44 0.42 1.80 -6.06
C ILE A 44 -0.66 0.73 -6.06
N VAL A 45 -0.97 0.21 -4.87
CA VAL A 45 -2.14 -0.61 -4.58
C VAL A 45 -3.08 0.19 -3.67
N LEU A 46 -4.34 0.28 -4.09
CA LEU A 46 -5.44 0.75 -3.25
C LEU A 46 -6.17 -0.48 -2.71
N PRO A 47 -5.94 -0.85 -1.42
CA PRO A 47 -6.52 -2.03 -0.83
C PRO A 47 -8.02 -1.86 -0.59
N GLY A 48 -8.72 -2.99 -0.48
CA GLY A 48 -10.13 -3.03 -0.12
C GLY A 48 -10.39 -2.65 1.34
N GLY A 49 -11.67 -2.46 1.64
CA GLY A 49 -12.16 -2.10 2.96
C GLY A 49 -13.52 -1.43 2.89
N PHE A 50 -13.83 -0.65 3.93
CA PHE A 50 -15.02 0.19 4.05
C PHE A 50 -14.60 1.64 4.32
N SER A 51 -13.70 2.14 3.47
CA SER A 51 -13.17 3.50 3.47
C SER A 51 -14.09 4.49 2.77
#